data_AF-A0A843TY04-F1
#
_entry.id   AF-A0A843TY04-F1
#
_cell.length_a   1.000
_cell.length_b   1.000
_cell.length_c   1.000
_cell.angle_alpha   90.00
_cell.angle_beta   90.00
_cell.angle_gamma   90.00
#
_symmetry.space_group_name_H-M   'P 1'
#
loop_
_entity.id
_entity.type
_entity.pdbx_description
1 polymer ?
#
loop_
_entity_poly.entity_id
_entity_poly.type
_entity_poly.pdbx_seq_one_letter_code
_entity_poly.pdbx_strand_id
1 'polypeptide(L)'
;MGVARGGRGRGREGAMGLPQAIETLTLRASVLRESLQKSQTNTDEMVSILGSFDHRLSALEADMRPTQVRTHAIRRAHENIDKTIKSAAVILAQFDLSREENEDFPLNMQAEAKILRGPHEDLESYLEAVDQLRSNVRFFSSNQSFKSGVGVLNHANTLLAKAILKLEEEFKQLLSTYRFDNAHTPRK
;
A
#
# COMPACT_ATOMS: atom_id res chain seq x y z
N MET A 1 -76.59 56.78 82.58
CA MET A 1 -75.16 57.16 82.68
C MET A 1 -74.40 55.90 83.06
N GLY A 2 -73.48 55.41 82.24
CA GLY A 2 -72.74 54.18 82.54
C GLY A 2 -72.35 53.41 81.28
N VAL A 3 -71.17 53.74 80.76
CA VAL A 3 -70.54 53.18 79.56
C VAL A 3 -69.94 51.80 79.90
N ALA A 4 -70.17 50.79 79.06
CA ALA A 4 -69.37 49.56 79.08
C ALA A 4 -68.92 49.20 77.66
N ARG A 5 -67.70 49.66 77.32
CA ARG A 5 -66.91 49.15 76.20
C ARG A 5 -66.32 47.79 76.58
N GLY A 6 -66.52 46.80 75.72
CA GLY A 6 -65.78 45.54 75.67
C GLY A 6 -66.35 44.76 74.51
N GLY A 7 -65.63 44.29 73.50
CA GLY A 7 -64.22 43.96 73.41
C GLY A 7 -64.17 42.67 72.58
N ARG A 8 -63.32 42.66 71.56
CA ARG A 8 -62.79 41.46 70.88
C ARG A 8 -63.78 40.59 70.07
N GLY A 9 -63.72 40.79 68.75
CA GLY A 9 -64.16 39.84 67.73
C GLY A 9 -63.17 39.80 66.56
N ARG A 10 -61.86 39.80 66.83
CA ARG A 10 -60.82 39.43 65.84
C ARG A 10 -60.10 38.21 66.38
N GLY A 11 -60.31 37.04 65.77
CA GLY A 11 -59.59 35.84 66.20
C GLY A 11 -60.13 34.47 65.77
N ARG A 12 -61.11 34.36 64.85
CA ARG A 12 -61.60 33.04 64.41
C ARG A 12 -61.42 32.69 62.93
N GLU A 13 -61.00 33.62 62.08
CA GLU A 13 -60.75 33.31 60.65
C GLU A 13 -59.34 32.77 60.37
N GLY A 14 -58.37 32.99 61.26
CA GLY A 14 -56.99 32.50 61.07
C GLY A 14 -56.79 31.01 61.36
N ALA A 15 -57.67 30.37 62.13
CA ALA A 15 -57.51 28.97 62.56
C ALA A 15 -58.13 27.96 61.57
N MET A 16 -59.05 28.39 60.70
CA MET A 16 -59.80 27.51 59.79
C MET A 16 -59.10 27.31 58.43
N GLY A 17 -58.19 28.20 58.04
CA GLY A 17 -57.41 28.11 56.79
C GLY A 17 -56.08 27.34 56.92
N LEU A 18 -55.52 27.27 58.13
CA LEU A 18 -54.29 26.51 58.41
C LEU A 18 -54.42 25.00 58.13
N PRO A 19 -55.51 24.31 58.55
CA PRO A 19 -55.71 22.88 58.24
C PRO A 19 -55.83 22.60 56.74
N GLN A 20 -56.59 23.43 56.01
CA GLN A 20 -56.75 23.28 54.56
C GLN A 20 -55.45 23.54 53.80
N ALA A 21 -54.66 24.54 54.20
CA ALA A 21 -53.36 24.80 53.59
C ALA A 21 -52.37 23.65 53.82
N ILE A 22 -52.38 23.03 55.01
CA ILE A 22 -51.59 21.85 55.32
C ILE A 22 -52.02 20.66 54.46
N GLU A 23 -53.32 20.38 54.36
CA GLU A 23 -53.83 19.30 53.50
C GLU A 23 -53.44 19.50 52.02
N THR A 24 -53.56 20.73 51.50
CA THR A 24 -53.17 21.05 50.12
C THR A 24 -51.67 20.87 49.91
N LEU A 25 -50.84 21.23 50.89
CA LEU A 25 -49.41 21.04 50.85
C LEU A 25 -49.02 19.56 50.92
N THR A 26 -49.69 18.77 51.76
CA THR A 26 -49.51 17.31 51.85
C THR A 26 -49.84 16.64 50.51
N LEU A 27 -50.93 17.07 49.85
CA LEU A 27 -51.36 16.55 48.56
C LEU A 27 -50.39 16.93 47.43
N ARG A 28 -49.83 18.16 47.45
CA ARG A 28 -48.76 18.55 46.51
C ARG A 28 -47.46 17.77 46.75
N ALA A 29 -47.10 17.56 48.01
CA ALA A 29 -45.92 16.77 48.37
C ALA A 29 -46.06 15.30 47.95
N SER A 30 -47.27 14.72 48.05
CA SER A 30 -47.52 13.35 47.59
C SER A 30 -47.39 13.23 46.07
N VAL A 31 -47.95 14.17 45.31
CA VAL A 31 -47.83 14.20 43.84
C VAL A 31 -46.37 14.40 43.39
N LEU A 32 -45.62 15.29 44.05
CA LEU A 32 -44.20 15.48 43.77
C LEU A 32 -43.39 14.20 44.05
N ARG A 33 -43.68 13.52 45.17
CA ARG A 33 -43.03 12.25 45.50
C ARG A 33 -43.33 11.17 44.47
N GLU A 34 -44.57 11.07 44.01
CA GLU A 34 -44.96 10.12 42.96
C GLU A 34 -44.27 10.45 41.62
N SER A 35 -44.18 11.73 41.27
CA SER A 35 -43.54 12.20 40.03
C SER A 35 -42.03 11.95 40.04
N LEU A 36 -41.38 12.18 41.20
CA LEU A 36 -39.98 11.82 41.41
C LEU A 36 -39.75 10.32 41.33
N GLN A 37 -40.64 9.52 41.92
CA GLN A 37 -40.55 8.06 41.85
C GLN A 37 -40.68 7.57 40.40
N LYS A 38 -41.61 8.13 39.61
CA LYS A 38 -41.71 7.86 38.17
C LYS A 38 -40.47 8.29 37.39
N SER A 39 -39.90 9.47 37.68
CA SER A 39 -38.63 9.90 37.06
C SER A 39 -37.47 8.97 37.41
N GLN A 40 -37.41 8.47 38.65
CA GLN A 40 -36.40 7.50 39.04
C GLN A 40 -36.56 6.19 38.26
N THR A 41 -37.78 5.65 38.18
CA THR A 41 -38.07 4.46 37.37
C THR A 41 -37.65 4.66 35.90
N ASN A 42 -38.00 5.79 35.30
CA ASN A 42 -37.62 6.11 33.92
C ASN A 42 -36.10 6.19 33.75
N THR A 43 -35.39 6.73 34.76
CA THR A 43 -33.93 6.82 34.74
C THR A 43 -33.31 5.42 34.83
N ASP A 44 -33.82 4.56 35.70
CA ASP A 44 -33.35 3.19 35.86
C ASP A 44 -33.61 2.35 34.60
N GLU A 45 -34.76 2.55 33.95
CA GLU A 45 -35.07 1.96 32.64
C GLU A 45 -34.08 2.43 31.57
N MET A 46 -33.76 3.73 31.53
CA MET A 46 -32.80 4.27 30.58
C MET A 46 -31.39 3.72 30.80
N VAL A 47 -30.96 3.58 32.06
CA VAL A 47 -29.68 2.95 32.42
C VAL A 47 -29.65 1.49 31.97
N SER A 48 -30.73 0.75 32.18
CA SER A 48 -30.87 -0.64 31.71
C SER A 48 -30.77 -0.74 30.19
N ILE A 49 -31.47 0.13 29.46
CA ILE A 49 -31.42 0.20 28.00
C ILE A 49 -30.00 0.50 27.52
N LEU A 50 -29.32 1.50 28.08
CA LEU A 50 -27.94 1.85 27.71
C LEU A 50 -26.96 0.71 28.00
N GLY A 51 -27.10 0.04 29.15
CA GLY A 51 -26.30 -1.15 29.47
C GLY A 51 -26.51 -2.27 28.46
N SER A 52 -27.75 -2.48 27.99
CA SER A 52 -28.06 -3.46 26.95
C SER A 52 -27.43 -3.11 25.59
N PHE A 53 -27.38 -1.82 25.24
CA PHE A 53 -26.73 -1.35 24.02
C PHE A 53 -25.22 -1.56 24.07
N ASP A 54 -24.59 -1.23 25.20
CA ASP A 54 -23.15 -1.42 25.39
C ASP A 54 -22.77 -2.90 25.26
N HIS A 55 -23.53 -3.80 25.88
CA HIS A 55 -23.30 -5.23 25.75
C HIS A 55 -23.48 -5.74 24.32
N ARG A 56 -24.54 -5.31 23.63
CA ARG A 56 -24.78 -5.68 22.22
C ARG A 56 -23.72 -5.13 21.28
N LEU A 57 -23.23 -3.91 21.52
CA LEU A 57 -22.17 -3.30 20.74
C LEU A 57 -20.85 -4.03 20.95
N SER A 58 -20.50 -4.34 22.20
CA SER A 58 -19.32 -5.15 22.54
C SER A 58 -19.37 -6.54 21.89
N ALA A 59 -20.53 -7.22 21.94
CA ALA A 59 -20.71 -8.51 21.30
C ALA A 59 -20.58 -8.41 19.77
N LEU A 60 -21.20 -7.40 19.16
CA LEU A 60 -21.10 -7.16 17.73
C LEU A 60 -19.66 -6.88 17.29
N GLU A 61 -18.90 -6.07 18.04
CA GLU A 61 -17.49 -5.81 17.75
C GLU A 61 -16.65 -7.09 17.85
N ALA A 62 -16.90 -7.91 18.88
CA ALA A 62 -16.23 -9.19 19.06
C ALA A 62 -16.52 -10.15 17.88
N ASP A 63 -17.76 -10.20 17.41
CA ASP A 63 -18.18 -11.02 16.27
C ASP A 63 -17.62 -10.50 14.93
N MET A 64 -17.43 -9.19 14.79
CA MET A 64 -16.91 -8.55 13.57
C MET A 64 -15.39 -8.64 13.45
N ARG A 65 -14.65 -8.62 14.57
CA ARG A 65 -13.18 -8.63 14.58
C ARG A 65 -12.56 -9.78 13.76
N PRO A 66 -12.99 -11.05 13.89
CA PRO A 66 -12.45 -12.15 13.10
C PRO A 66 -12.56 -11.93 11.59
N THR A 67 -13.70 -11.42 11.13
CA THR A 67 -13.95 -11.14 9.71
C THR A 67 -13.09 -9.98 9.21
N GLN A 68 -12.91 -8.93 10.01
CA GLN A 68 -12.03 -7.80 9.68
C GLN A 68 -10.56 -8.24 9.55
N VAL A 69 -10.07 -9.04 10.52
CA VAL A 69 -8.70 -9.57 10.51
C VAL A 69 -8.47 -10.45 9.28
N ARG A 70 -9.38 -11.39 9.00
CA ARG A 70 -9.27 -12.25 7.80
C ARG A 70 -9.30 -11.43 6.52
N THR A 71 -10.22 -10.48 6.40
CA THR A 71 -10.31 -9.61 5.21
C THR A 71 -9.04 -8.81 4.99
N HIS A 72 -8.45 -8.24 6.06
CA HIS A 72 -7.19 -7.52 5.95
C HIS A 72 -6.02 -8.45 5.55
N ALA A 73 -5.95 -9.66 6.11
CA ALA A 73 -4.93 -10.64 5.75
C ALA A 73 -5.05 -11.08 4.28
N ILE A 74 -6.28 -11.34 3.80
CA ILE A 74 -6.56 -11.69 2.41
C ILE A 74 -6.15 -10.55 1.48
N ARG A 75 -6.49 -9.29 1.80
CA ARG A 75 -6.09 -8.14 0.99
C ARG A 75 -4.57 -8.01 0.88
N ARG A 76 -3.86 -8.14 2.00
CA ARG A 76 -2.39 -8.15 2.01
C ARG A 76 -1.81 -9.29 1.19
N ALA A 77 -2.36 -10.49 1.30
CA ALA A 77 -1.92 -11.64 0.52
C ALA A 77 -2.13 -11.39 -0.98
N HIS A 78 -3.27 -10.85 -1.37
CA HIS A 78 -3.58 -10.49 -2.75
C HIS A 78 -2.60 -9.45 -3.31
N GLU A 79 -2.33 -8.37 -2.58
CA GLU A 79 -1.34 -7.36 -2.97
C GLU A 79 0.07 -7.95 -3.14
N ASN A 80 0.46 -8.89 -2.27
CA ASN A 80 1.75 -9.57 -2.38
C ASN A 80 1.81 -10.51 -3.59
N ILE A 81 0.72 -11.22 -3.89
CA ILE A 81 0.59 -12.06 -5.08
C ILE A 81 0.71 -11.20 -6.34
N ASP A 82 -0.02 -10.08 -6.42
CA ASP A 82 0.03 -9.17 -7.57
C ASP A 82 1.43 -8.60 -7.81
N LYS A 83 2.12 -8.19 -6.73
CA LYS A 83 3.52 -7.74 -6.82
C LYS A 83 4.42 -8.85 -7.34
N THR A 84 4.25 -10.08 -6.84
CA THR A 84 5.04 -11.24 -7.26
C THR A 84 4.79 -11.59 -8.72
N ILE A 85 3.53 -11.56 -9.19
CA ILE A 85 3.17 -11.78 -10.60
C ILE A 85 3.82 -10.71 -11.49
N LYS A 86 3.74 -9.43 -11.11
CA LYS A 86 4.36 -8.34 -11.88
C LYS A 86 5.89 -8.51 -11.96
N SER A 87 6.54 -8.85 -10.85
CA SER A 87 7.97 -9.14 -10.84
C SER A 87 8.31 -10.36 -11.72
N ALA A 88 7.52 -11.43 -11.64
CA ALA A 88 7.69 -12.61 -12.48
C ALA A 88 7.54 -12.29 -13.97
N ALA A 89 6.58 -11.45 -14.36
CA ALA A 89 6.40 -11.03 -15.75
C ALA A 89 7.61 -10.25 -16.28
N VAL A 90 8.19 -9.35 -15.46
CA VAL A 90 9.43 -8.61 -15.84
C VAL A 90 10.59 -9.58 -16.03
N ILE A 91 10.72 -10.58 -15.15
CA ILE A 91 11.77 -11.61 -15.27
C ILE A 91 11.57 -12.45 -16.53
N LEU A 92 10.35 -12.92 -16.78
CA LEU A 92 10.00 -13.71 -17.96
C LEU A 92 10.30 -12.93 -19.24
N ALA A 93 9.87 -11.68 -19.34
CA ALA A 93 10.18 -10.83 -20.50
C ALA A 93 11.70 -10.71 -20.75
N GLN A 94 12.51 -10.58 -19.68
CA GLN A 94 13.97 -10.53 -19.84
C GLN A 94 14.56 -11.89 -20.25
N PHE A 95 13.95 -13.00 -19.84
CA PHE A 95 14.32 -14.34 -20.31
C PHE A 95 13.92 -14.55 -21.76
N ASP A 96 12.73 -14.14 -22.19
CA ASP A 96 12.28 -14.27 -23.58
C ASP A 96 13.22 -13.50 -24.52
N LEU A 97 13.60 -12.26 -24.13
CA LEU A 97 14.66 -11.49 -24.81
C LEU A 97 16.01 -12.20 -24.88
N SER A 98 16.26 -13.15 -23.98
CA SER A 98 17.52 -13.91 -23.88
C SER A 98 17.46 -15.34 -24.44
N ARG A 99 16.28 -15.94 -24.65
CA ARG A 99 16.10 -17.40 -24.89
C ARG A 99 15.29 -17.78 -26.13
N GLU A 100 14.57 -16.88 -26.81
CA GLU A 100 13.66 -17.35 -27.85
C GLU A 100 14.43 -17.87 -29.09
N GLU A 101 14.50 -19.19 -29.20
CA GLU A 101 14.99 -19.92 -30.36
C GLU A 101 13.86 -20.02 -31.40
N ASN A 102 14.01 -19.34 -32.55
CA ASN A 102 13.25 -19.51 -33.81
C ASN A 102 11.73 -19.15 -33.71
N GLU A 103 11.13 -18.26 -34.49
CA GLU A 103 11.44 -17.68 -35.79
C GLU A 103 11.02 -16.20 -35.83
N ASP A 104 11.68 -15.42 -36.69
CA ASP A 104 11.39 -14.03 -37.09
C ASP A 104 11.98 -12.81 -36.35
N PHE A 105 12.62 -12.90 -35.15
CA PHE A 105 13.77 -12.07 -34.67
C PHE A 105 13.86 -11.94 -33.12
N PRO A 106 14.87 -12.53 -32.46
CA PRO A 106 15.23 -12.23 -31.07
C PRO A 106 16.52 -11.40 -30.93
N LEU A 107 16.49 -10.36 -30.08
CA LEU A 107 17.53 -9.31 -29.94
C LEU A 107 18.94 -9.81 -29.53
N ASN A 108 19.05 -10.82 -28.64
CA ASN A 108 20.35 -11.35 -28.23
C ASN A 108 21.03 -12.16 -29.34
N MET A 109 20.25 -12.84 -30.18
CA MET A 109 20.77 -13.51 -31.38
C MET A 109 21.20 -12.48 -32.43
N GLN A 110 20.51 -11.34 -32.54
CA GLN A 110 20.97 -10.23 -33.38
C GLN A 110 22.27 -9.62 -32.86
N ALA A 111 22.40 -9.44 -31.54
CA ALA A 111 23.65 -9.00 -30.94
C ALA A 111 24.77 -10.02 -31.17
N GLU A 112 24.53 -11.31 -30.93
CA GLU A 112 25.49 -12.39 -31.19
C GLU A 112 25.90 -12.44 -32.67
N ALA A 113 24.94 -12.39 -33.60
CA ALA A 113 25.22 -12.37 -35.04
C ALA A 113 26.07 -11.15 -35.43
N LYS A 114 25.77 -9.97 -34.89
CA LYS A 114 26.57 -8.75 -35.09
C LYS A 114 27.97 -8.90 -34.50
N ILE A 115 28.12 -9.45 -33.29
CA ILE A 115 29.43 -9.73 -32.68
C ILE A 115 30.23 -10.73 -33.53
N LEU A 116 29.60 -11.78 -34.05
CA LEU A 116 30.25 -12.81 -34.86
C LEU A 116 30.69 -12.29 -36.23
N ARG A 117 29.88 -11.45 -36.90
CA ARG A 117 30.23 -10.79 -38.17
C ARG A 117 31.44 -9.86 -38.02
N GLY A 118 31.57 -9.21 -36.88
CA GLY A 118 32.69 -8.33 -36.57
C GLY A 118 32.45 -6.87 -36.99
N PRO A 119 33.35 -5.95 -36.60
CA PRO A 119 33.16 -4.51 -36.74
C PRO A 119 33.28 -3.97 -38.17
N HIS A 120 33.71 -4.80 -39.12
CA HIS A 120 34.12 -4.39 -40.46
C HIS A 120 32.96 -3.94 -41.36
N GLU A 121 31.76 -4.53 -41.18
CA GLU A 121 30.58 -4.18 -41.99
C GLU A 121 29.91 -2.88 -41.52
N ASP A 122 29.69 -2.75 -40.21
CA ASP A 122 29.03 -1.61 -39.59
C ASP A 122 29.47 -1.49 -38.12
N LEU A 123 30.39 -0.57 -37.86
CA LEU A 123 30.93 -0.33 -36.52
C LEU A 123 29.88 0.25 -35.57
N GLU A 124 28.95 1.08 -36.05
CA GLU A 124 27.94 1.72 -35.20
C GLU A 124 26.94 0.69 -34.69
N SER A 125 26.39 -0.13 -35.58
CA SER A 125 25.51 -1.25 -35.23
C SER A 125 26.21 -2.29 -34.35
N TYR A 126 27.53 -2.49 -34.53
CA TYR A 126 28.32 -3.41 -33.72
C TYR A 126 28.50 -2.90 -32.29
N LEU A 127 28.83 -1.61 -32.12
CA LEU A 127 28.97 -1.00 -30.80
C LEU A 127 27.64 -0.95 -30.05
N GLU A 128 26.52 -0.72 -30.75
CA GLU A 128 25.19 -0.79 -30.17
C GLU A 128 24.90 -2.19 -29.60
N ALA A 129 25.25 -3.25 -30.33
CA ALA A 129 25.12 -4.64 -29.86
C ALA A 129 25.99 -4.92 -28.62
N VAL A 130 27.21 -4.38 -28.57
CA VAL A 130 28.08 -4.47 -27.39
C VAL A 130 27.44 -3.77 -26.18
N ASP A 131 26.86 -2.58 -26.37
CA ASP A 131 26.21 -1.84 -25.28
C ASP A 131 24.94 -2.54 -24.77
N GLN A 132 24.18 -3.18 -25.67
CA GLN A 132 23.05 -4.04 -25.31
C GLN A 132 23.51 -5.24 -24.45
N LEU A 133 24.58 -5.95 -24.85
CA LEU A 133 25.17 -7.03 -24.06
C LEU A 133 25.64 -6.56 -22.67
N ARG A 134 26.28 -5.38 -22.59
CA ARG A 134 26.70 -4.77 -21.32
C ARG A 134 25.51 -4.42 -20.43
N SER A 135 24.40 -3.95 -21.02
CA SER A 135 23.16 -3.67 -20.29
C SER A 135 22.57 -4.94 -19.68
N ASN A 136 22.52 -6.03 -20.44
CA ASN A 136 22.06 -7.34 -19.97
C ASN A 136 22.94 -7.85 -18.82
N VAL A 137 24.27 -7.75 -18.95
CA VAL A 137 25.21 -8.14 -17.88
C VAL A 137 24.96 -7.33 -16.60
N ARG A 138 24.77 -6.01 -16.69
CA ARG A 138 24.46 -5.16 -15.52
C ARG A 138 23.16 -5.57 -14.84
N PHE A 139 22.12 -5.83 -15.62
CA PHE A 139 20.81 -6.22 -15.11
C PHE A 139 20.88 -7.55 -14.34
N PHE A 140 21.46 -8.59 -14.93
CA PHE A 140 21.56 -9.90 -14.28
C PHE A 140 22.59 -9.92 -13.13
N SER A 141 23.64 -9.10 -13.19
CA SER A 141 24.60 -8.95 -12.07
C SER A 141 23.96 -8.29 -10.85
N SER A 142 23.06 -7.33 -11.06
CA SER A 142 22.34 -6.64 -9.97
C SER A 142 21.23 -7.51 -9.37
N ASN A 143 20.82 -8.57 -10.08
CA ASN A 143 19.73 -9.47 -9.70
C ASN A 143 20.22 -10.92 -9.54
N GLN A 144 21.24 -11.13 -8.70
CA GLN A 144 21.88 -12.43 -8.45
C GLN A 144 20.95 -13.53 -7.88
N SER A 145 19.72 -13.21 -7.49
CA SER A 145 18.76 -14.17 -6.92
C SER A 145 18.27 -15.21 -7.93
N PHE A 146 18.50 -15.00 -9.24
CA PHE A 146 18.01 -15.89 -10.30
C PHE A 146 19.09 -16.90 -10.72
N LYS A 147 18.91 -18.17 -10.33
CA LYS A 147 19.78 -19.28 -10.78
C LYS A 147 19.84 -19.41 -12.31
N SER A 148 18.76 -19.09 -13.00
CA SER A 148 18.69 -19.08 -14.47
C SER A 148 19.46 -17.91 -15.11
N GLY A 149 19.72 -16.82 -14.37
CA GLY A 149 20.46 -15.65 -14.86
C GLY A 149 21.97 -15.92 -14.99
N VAL A 150 22.49 -16.93 -14.27
CA VAL A 150 23.92 -17.29 -14.30
C VAL A 150 24.35 -17.77 -15.69
N GLY A 151 23.51 -18.55 -16.38
CA GLY A 151 23.81 -19.04 -17.74
C GLY A 151 23.85 -17.91 -18.76
N VAL A 152 22.84 -17.02 -18.73
CA VAL A 152 22.75 -15.84 -19.61
C VAL A 152 23.92 -14.89 -19.36
N LEU A 153 24.28 -14.67 -18.09
CA LEU A 153 25.40 -13.82 -17.69
C LEU A 153 26.73 -14.37 -18.22
N ASN A 154 26.99 -15.67 -18.05
CA ASN A 154 28.21 -16.31 -18.55
C ASN A 154 28.30 -16.25 -20.07
N HIS A 155 27.18 -16.48 -20.77
CA HIS A 155 27.12 -16.39 -22.22
C HIS A 155 27.37 -14.95 -22.71
N ALA A 156 26.70 -13.95 -22.13
CA ALA A 156 26.90 -12.54 -22.47
C ALA A 156 28.35 -12.07 -22.20
N ASN A 157 28.96 -12.48 -21.08
CA ASN A 157 30.37 -12.20 -20.79
C ASN A 157 31.31 -12.83 -21.81
N THR A 158 31.00 -14.06 -22.27
CA THR A 158 31.78 -14.73 -23.32
C THR A 158 31.68 -13.97 -24.65
N LEU A 159 30.50 -13.49 -25.01
CA LEU A 159 30.30 -12.67 -26.22
C LEU A 159 31.03 -11.33 -26.12
N LEU A 160 31.00 -10.65 -24.97
CA LEU A 160 31.76 -9.42 -24.76
C LEU A 160 33.27 -9.64 -24.87
N ALA A 161 33.80 -10.74 -24.34
CA ALA A 161 35.21 -11.08 -24.50
C ALA A 161 35.58 -11.28 -25.98
N LYS A 162 34.74 -11.99 -26.74
CA LYS A 162 34.92 -12.13 -28.20
C LYS A 162 34.82 -10.79 -28.92
N ALA A 163 33.91 -9.92 -28.49
CA ALA A 163 33.70 -8.62 -29.11
C ALA A 163 34.93 -7.72 -28.99
N ILE A 164 35.59 -7.75 -27.82
CA ILE A 164 36.84 -7.05 -27.57
C ILE A 164 37.94 -7.57 -28.49
N LEU A 165 38.12 -8.90 -28.58
CA LEU A 165 39.14 -9.50 -29.44
C LEU A 165 38.98 -9.09 -30.92
N LYS A 166 37.74 -9.10 -31.43
CA LYS A 166 37.45 -8.66 -32.80
C LYS A 166 37.74 -7.18 -33.03
N LEU A 167 37.45 -6.32 -32.06
CA LEU A 167 37.82 -4.89 -32.13
C LEU A 167 39.34 -4.71 -32.14
N GLU A 168 40.08 -5.48 -31.35
CA GLU A 168 41.54 -5.45 -31.35
C GLU A 168 42.13 -5.94 -32.69
N GLU A 169 41.55 -6.97 -33.29
CA GLU A 169 41.95 -7.49 -34.60
C GLU A 169 41.73 -6.46 -35.71
N GLU A 170 40.53 -5.86 -35.80
CA GLU A 170 40.25 -4.79 -36.78
C GLU A 170 41.17 -3.59 -36.57
N PHE A 171 41.42 -3.18 -35.32
CA PHE A 171 42.33 -2.09 -35.03
C PHE A 171 43.76 -2.38 -35.51
N LYS A 172 44.27 -3.61 -35.29
CA LYS A 172 45.58 -4.05 -35.80
C LYS A 172 45.62 -4.09 -37.32
N GLN A 173 44.54 -4.53 -37.98
CA GLN A 173 44.43 -4.53 -39.44
C GLN A 173 44.48 -3.10 -39.98
N LEU A 174 43.70 -2.17 -39.43
CA LEU A 174 43.71 -0.76 -39.81
C LEU A 174 45.11 -0.14 -39.68
N LEU A 175 45.81 -0.39 -38.57
CA LEU A 175 47.19 0.08 -38.38
C LEU A 175 48.16 -0.50 -39.42
N SER A 176 47.96 -1.77 -39.80
CA SER A 176 48.80 -2.43 -40.79
C SER A 176 48.55 -1.86 -42.19
N THR A 177 47.29 -1.68 -42.58
CA THR A 177 46.91 -1.07 -43.87
C THR A 177 47.42 0.36 -43.98
N TYR A 178 47.26 1.18 -42.93
CA TYR A 178 47.74 2.57 -42.92
C TYR A 178 49.27 2.67 -42.96
N ARG A 179 49.98 1.66 -42.42
CA ARG A 179 51.43 1.54 -42.51
C ARG A 179 51.91 1.16 -43.91
N PHE A 180 51.10 0.41 -44.67
CA PHE A 180 51.41 0.05 -46.07
C PHE A 180 51.11 1.19 -47.06
N ASP A 181 50.04 1.96 -46.85
CA ASP A 181 49.70 3.12 -47.71
C ASP A 181 50.74 4.25 -47.62
N ASN A 182 51.28 4.50 -46.42
CA ASN A 182 52.35 5.50 -46.23
C ASN A 182 53.73 5.07 -46.77
N ALA A 183 53.90 3.79 -47.17
CA ALA A 183 55.13 3.31 -47.81
C ALA A 183 55.12 3.46 -49.35
N HIS A 184 53.98 3.81 -49.95
CA HIS A 184 53.79 3.92 -51.40
C HIS A 184 53.62 5.35 -51.92
N THR A 185 53.95 6.38 -51.14
CA THR A 185 54.12 7.73 -51.70
C THR A 185 55.59 7.90 -52.16
N PRO A 186 55.90 7.75 -53.47
CA PRO A 186 57.18 8.21 -53.95
C PRO A 186 57.21 9.73 -53.77
N ARG A 187 58.15 10.20 -52.95
CA ARG A 187 58.54 11.61 -52.92
C ARG A 187 58.90 12.01 -54.36
N LYS A 188 58.04 12.80 -55.00
CA LYS A 188 58.47 13.66 -56.10
C LYS A 188 59.21 14.85 -55.52
#